data_AF-A0A9D2CNU3-F1
#
_entry.id   AF-A0A9D2CNU3-F1
#
_cell.length_a   1.000
_cell.length_b   1.000
_cell.length_c   1.000
_cell.angle_alpha   90.00
_cell.angle_beta   90.00
_cell.angle_gamma   90.00
#
_symmetry.space_group_name_H-M   'P 1'
#
loop_
_entity.id
_entity.type
_entity.pdbx_description
1 polymer ?
#
loop_
_entity_poly.entity_id
_entity_poly.type
_entity_poly.pdbx_seq_one_letter_code
_entity_poly.pdbx_strand_id
1 'polypeptide(L)'
;MTNTRKYFLKRALLVTLLAIFFLLWLLSKVTLNQDLSPIFFILILILFIYQQRKLDKDGSTNIFKIARDGFPQGLKHDDEREAKNALTASFFSQRFTAGFIVLAIGIPLIITSYKLVDTSIFNINAFGILGVVTLIVQEWSFYYEYSRLDK
;
A
#
# COMPACT_ATOMS: atom_id res chain seq x y z
N MET A 1 13.86 1.16 22.24
CA MET A 1 13.19 0.30 21.25
C MET A 1 11.96 1.00 20.71
N THR A 2 12.05 1.58 19.51
CA THR A 2 10.85 1.91 18.73
C THR A 2 10.11 0.62 18.49
N ASN A 3 8.91 0.49 19.03
CA ASN A 3 8.09 -0.71 18.85
C ASN A 3 7.79 -0.88 17.35
N THR A 4 8.55 -1.74 16.66
CA THR A 4 8.54 -1.93 15.20
C THR A 4 7.16 -2.30 14.69
N ARG A 5 6.36 -3.00 15.49
CA ARG A 5 4.94 -3.26 15.25
C ARG A 5 4.09 -1.97 15.23
N LYS A 6 4.29 -1.04 16.17
CA LYS A 6 3.62 0.28 16.14
C LYS A 6 4.04 1.10 14.92
N TYR A 7 5.29 0.97 14.47
CA TYR A 7 5.76 1.62 13.24
C TYR A 7 5.03 1.08 12.01
N PHE A 8 4.97 -0.25 11.82
CA PHE A 8 4.27 -0.85 10.69
C PHE A 8 2.76 -0.58 10.71
N LEU A 9 2.13 -0.53 11.89
CA LEU A 9 0.73 -0.11 12.01
C LEU A 9 0.53 1.34 11.50
N LYS A 10 1.38 2.28 11.96
CA LYS A 10 1.30 3.68 11.53
C LYS A 10 1.51 3.83 10.02
N ARG A 11 2.44 3.06 9.45
CA ARG A 11 2.68 3.01 8.01
C ARG A 11 1.44 2.51 7.26
N ALA A 12 0.87 1.37 7.67
CA ALA A 12 -0.32 0.80 7.02
C ALA A 12 -1.51 1.77 7.07
N LEU A 13 -1.74 2.43 8.20
CA LEU A 13 -2.79 3.46 8.33
C LEU A 13 -2.56 4.66 7.40
N LEU A 14 -1.31 5.15 7.30
CA LEU A 14 -0.98 6.28 6.45
C LEU A 14 -1.15 5.94 4.97
N VAL A 15 -0.66 4.77 4.53
CA VAL A 15 -0.86 4.31 3.15
C VAL A 15 -2.34 4.11 2.85
N THR A 16 -3.11 3.56 3.78
CA THR A 16 -4.57 3.41 3.62
C THR A 16 -5.25 4.78 3.46
N LEU A 17 -4.85 5.78 4.25
CA LEU A 17 -5.40 7.12 4.16
C LEU A 17 -5.05 7.78 2.81
N LEU A 18 -3.80 7.67 2.34
CA LEU A 18 -3.41 8.13 0.99
C LEU A 18 -4.20 7.41 -0.11
N ALA A 19 -4.35 6.09 0.02
CA ALA A 19 -5.09 5.26 -0.90
C ALA A 19 -6.58 5.67 -0.97
N ILE A 20 -7.20 5.99 0.17
CA ILE A 20 -8.58 6.52 0.22
C ILE A 20 -8.68 7.87 -0.49
N PHE A 21 -7.75 8.80 -0.27
CA PHE A 21 -7.78 10.09 -0.99
C PHE A 21 -7.65 9.91 -2.50
N PHE A 22 -6.78 9.00 -2.95
CA PHE A 22 -6.66 8.67 -4.37
C PHE A 22 -7.91 7.99 -4.92
N LEU A 23 -8.55 7.11 -4.15
CA LEU A 23 -9.82 6.49 -4.52
C LEU A 23 -10.92 7.55 -4.70
N LEU A 24 -11.05 8.48 -3.75
CA LEU A 24 -12.02 9.57 -3.81
C LEU A 24 -11.81 10.45 -5.04
N TRP A 25 -10.55 10.68 -5.42
CA TRP A 25 -10.22 11.37 -6.67
C TRP A 25 -10.70 10.61 -7.92
N LEU A 26 -10.39 9.32 -8.01
CA LEU A 26 -10.83 8.50 -9.14
C LEU A 26 -12.36 8.44 -9.22
N LEU A 27 -13.02 8.29 -8.07
CA LEU A 27 -14.48 8.26 -7.99
C LEU A 27 -15.09 9.60 -8.38
N SER A 28 -14.54 10.75 -7.94
CA SER A 28 -15.09 12.06 -8.30
C SER A 28 -15.10 12.29 -9.81
N LYS A 29 -14.08 11.79 -10.52
CA LYS A 29 -14.00 11.87 -11.98
C LYS A 29 -15.05 10.98 -12.67
N VAL A 30 -15.35 9.82 -12.08
CA VAL A 30 -16.28 8.83 -12.65
C VAL A 30 -17.75 9.15 -12.33
N THR A 31 -18.06 9.59 -11.10
CA THR A 31 -19.44 9.76 -10.64
C THR A 31 -19.94 11.20 -10.70
N LEU A 32 -19.07 12.18 -10.43
CA LEU A 32 -19.46 13.60 -10.37
C LEU A 32 -19.14 14.36 -11.67
N ASN A 33 -18.42 13.75 -12.63
CA ASN A 33 -17.91 14.42 -13.83
C ASN A 33 -17.14 15.73 -13.55
N GLN A 34 -16.61 15.89 -12.33
CA GLN A 34 -15.85 17.05 -11.90
C GLN A 34 -14.37 16.69 -11.81
N ASP A 35 -13.51 17.52 -12.40
CA ASP A 35 -12.07 17.33 -12.31
C ASP A 35 -11.52 17.99 -11.03
N LEU A 36 -11.59 17.23 -9.94
CA LEU A 36 -10.99 17.60 -8.65
C LEU A 36 -9.50 17.22 -8.56
N SER A 37 -8.86 16.82 -9.67
CA SER A 37 -7.44 16.43 -9.71
C SER A 37 -6.49 17.42 -9.05
N PRO A 38 -6.65 18.75 -9.17
CA PRO A 38 -5.70 19.69 -8.54
C PRO A 38 -5.77 19.62 -7.01
N ILE A 39 -6.98 19.48 -6.45
CA ILE A 39 -7.20 19.46 -5.00
C ILE A 39 -6.60 18.20 -4.39
N PHE A 40 -6.89 17.04 -4.98
CA PHE A 40 -6.35 15.76 -4.50
C PHE A 40 -4.84 15.66 -4.71
N PHE A 41 -4.31 16.19 -5.82
CA PHE A 41 -2.86 16.24 -6.05
C PHE A 41 -2.14 17.08 -4.98
N ILE A 42 -2.67 18.26 -4.65
CA ILE A 42 -2.13 19.11 -3.56
C ILE A 42 -2.20 18.38 -2.21
N LEU A 43 -3.31 17.70 -1.91
CA LEU A 43 -3.49 16.95 -0.67
C LEU A 43 -2.49 15.78 -0.54
N ILE A 44 -2.29 15.02 -1.62
CA ILE A 44 -1.28 13.94 -1.67
C ILE A 44 0.12 14.51 -1.46
N LEU A 45 0.43 15.64 -2.08
CA LEU A 45 1.74 16.28 -1.99
C LEU A 45 1.99 16.82 -0.57
N ILE A 46 0.99 17.43 0.08
CA ILE A 46 1.07 17.87 1.48
C ILE A 46 1.28 16.68 2.42
N LEU A 47 0.52 15.59 2.24
CA LEU A 47 0.66 14.38 3.06
C LEU A 47 2.02 13.73 2.87
N PHE A 48 2.55 13.72 1.64
CA PHE A 48 3.88 13.23 1.33
C PHE A 48 4.98 14.07 2.01
N ILE A 49 4.90 15.39 1.90
CA ILE A 49 5.85 16.30 2.59
C ILE A 49 5.75 16.13 4.12
N TYR A 50 4.54 16.03 4.66
CA TYR A 50 4.32 15.82 6.10
C TYR A 50 4.97 14.50 6.56
N GLN A 51 4.81 13.43 5.78
CA GLN A 51 5.45 12.14 6.06
C GLN A 51 6.97 12.28 6.06
N GLN A 52 7.54 12.89 5.03
CA GLN A 52 8.99 13.08 4.90
C GLN A 52 9.57 13.86 6.09
N ARG A 53 8.92 14.98 6.45
CA ARG A 53 9.35 15.82 7.59
C ARG A 53 9.26 15.11 8.94
N LYS A 54 8.27 14.23 9.12
CA LYS A 54 8.13 13.46 10.37
C LYS A 54 9.22 12.41 10.50
N LEU A 55 9.58 11.76 9.40
CA LEU A 55 10.67 10.78 9.36
C LEU A 55 12.03 11.44 9.64
N ASP A 56 12.26 12.64 9.11
CA ASP A 56 13.50 13.39 9.34
C ASP A 56 13.63 13.88 10.81
N LYS A 57 12.51 14.16 11.49
CA LYS A 57 12.52 14.65 12.89
C LYS A 57 12.65 13.55 13.95
N ASP A 58 12.07 12.38 13.73
CA ASP A 58 12.03 11.31 14.75
C ASP A 58 13.32 10.46 14.79
N GLY A 59 14.33 10.75 13.95
CA GLY A 59 15.52 9.89 13.78
C GLY A 59 15.15 8.46 13.36
N SER A 60 13.90 8.27 12.94
CA SER A 60 13.30 6.98 12.66
C SER A 60 13.59 6.64 11.21
N THR A 61 14.19 5.47 11.03
CA THR A 61 14.44 4.78 9.76
C THR A 61 13.95 5.49 8.50
N ASN A 62 14.90 6.03 7.72
CA ASN A 62 14.58 6.70 6.48
C ASN A 62 14.05 5.65 5.48
N ILE A 63 12.74 5.62 5.25
CA ILE A 63 12.03 4.56 4.48
C ILE A 63 12.54 4.40 3.06
N PHE A 64 13.18 5.42 2.49
CA PHE A 64 13.73 5.39 1.15
C PHE A 64 15.21 5.02 1.11
N LYS A 65 15.91 5.06 2.25
CA LYS A 65 17.28 4.55 2.32
C LYS A 65 17.23 3.06 2.66
N ILE A 66 17.10 2.27 1.62
CA ILE A 66 17.36 0.84 1.68
C ILE A 66 18.88 0.68 1.83
N ALA A 67 19.34 0.11 2.94
CA ALA A 67 20.73 -0.31 3.11
C ALA A 67 21.09 -1.32 2.00
N ARG A 68 22.38 -1.52 1.72
CA ARG A 68 22.86 -2.46 0.69
C ARG A 68 22.24 -3.85 0.77
N ASP A 69 21.70 -4.20 1.93
CA ASP A 69 21.20 -5.52 2.30
C ASP A 69 19.66 -5.62 2.20
N GLY A 70 18.98 -4.57 1.70
CA GLY A 70 17.53 -4.57 1.51
C GLY A 70 16.70 -4.06 2.70
N PHE A 71 17.34 -3.66 3.80
CA PHE A 71 16.66 -3.18 5.01
C PHE A 71 16.50 -1.65 5.06
N PRO A 72 15.42 -1.11 5.65
CA PRO A 72 15.33 0.32 5.97
C PRO A 72 16.48 0.75 6.90
N GLN A 73 17.27 1.75 6.50
CA GLN A 73 18.39 2.27 7.32
C GLN A 73 17.87 2.77 8.67
N GLY A 74 18.26 2.13 9.78
CA GLY A 74 17.92 2.55 11.15
C GLY A 74 17.39 1.43 12.05
N LEU A 75 17.15 0.23 11.50
CA LEU A 75 17.12 -0.99 12.31
C LEU A 75 18.56 -1.26 12.74
N LYS A 76 18.89 -0.97 14.00
CA LYS A 76 20.20 -1.33 14.58
C LYS A 76 20.37 -2.84 14.46
N HIS A 77 21.61 -3.29 14.28
CA HIS A 77 22.03 -4.70 14.18
C HIS A 77 21.56 -5.63 15.33
N ASP A 78 20.90 -5.11 16.37
CA ASP A 78 20.49 -5.86 17.56
C ASP A 78 19.21 -6.70 17.41
N ASP A 79 18.48 -6.63 16.28
CA ASP A 79 17.21 -7.37 16.13
C ASP A 79 17.12 -8.15 14.80
N GLU A 80 18.06 -9.08 14.58
CA GLU A 80 17.99 -10.07 13.49
C GLU A 80 16.63 -10.80 13.45
N ARG A 81 16.00 -10.97 14.61
CA ARG A 81 14.64 -11.53 14.74
C ARG A 81 13.58 -10.61 14.10
N GLU A 82 13.61 -9.31 14.38
CA GLU A 82 12.66 -8.36 13.78
C GLU A 82 12.86 -8.26 12.26
N ALA A 83 14.12 -8.24 11.82
CA ALA A 83 14.48 -8.24 10.40
C ALA A 83 13.97 -9.51 9.68
N LYS A 84 14.17 -10.68 10.28
CA LYS A 84 13.67 -11.96 9.75
C LYS A 84 12.14 -12.00 9.71
N ASN A 85 11.48 -11.48 10.75
CA ASN A 85 10.02 -11.38 10.82
C ASN A 85 9.48 -10.45 9.73
N ALA A 86 10.12 -9.30 9.51
CA ALA A 86 9.76 -8.36 8.44
C ALA A 86 9.95 -8.97 7.04
N LEU A 87 11.05 -9.70 6.79
CA LEU A 87 11.26 -10.39 5.51
C LEU A 87 10.19 -11.47 5.26
N THR A 88 9.87 -12.26 6.28
CA THR A 88 8.85 -13.31 6.18
C THR A 88 7.46 -12.69 5.93
N ALA A 89 7.14 -11.60 6.65
CA ALA A 89 5.91 -10.86 6.44
C ALA A 89 5.83 -10.23 5.04
N SER A 90 6.94 -9.72 4.50
CA SER A 90 7.05 -9.19 3.14
C SER A 90 6.76 -10.28 2.09
N PHE A 91 7.38 -11.46 2.26
CA PHE A 91 7.18 -12.58 1.35
C PHE A 91 5.72 -13.07 1.35
N PHE A 92 5.11 -13.20 2.52
CA PHE A 92 3.70 -13.56 2.63
C PHE A 92 2.78 -12.50 2.01
N SER A 93 3.02 -11.23 2.33
CA SER A 93 2.29 -10.10 1.78
C SER A 93 2.34 -10.07 0.25
N GLN A 94 3.52 -10.23 -0.35
CA GLN A 94 3.67 -10.28 -1.81
C GLN A 94 2.89 -11.44 -2.43
N ARG A 95 2.96 -12.64 -1.85
CA ARG A 95 2.20 -13.81 -2.34
C ARG A 95 0.69 -13.60 -2.23
N PHE A 96 0.23 -13.08 -1.10
CA PHE A 96 -1.18 -12.78 -0.89
C PHE A 96 -1.69 -11.71 -1.87
N THR A 97 -0.88 -10.68 -2.10
CA THR A 97 -1.18 -9.59 -3.04
C THR A 97 -1.21 -10.11 -4.49
N ALA A 98 -0.26 -10.96 -4.88
CA ALA A 98 -0.24 -11.59 -6.19
C ALA A 98 -1.48 -12.48 -6.40
N GLY A 99 -1.85 -13.31 -5.41
CA GLY A 99 -3.08 -14.10 -5.44
C GLY A 99 -4.33 -13.23 -5.56
N PHE A 100 -4.39 -12.13 -4.81
CA PHE A 100 -5.47 -11.14 -4.92
C PHE A 100 -5.57 -10.55 -6.32
N ILE A 101 -4.46 -10.09 -6.92
CA ILE A 101 -4.45 -9.54 -8.28
C ILE A 101 -4.94 -10.58 -9.30
N VAL A 102 -4.45 -11.82 -9.19
CA VAL A 102 -4.87 -12.91 -10.10
C VAL A 102 -6.37 -13.16 -10.01
N LEU A 103 -6.96 -13.16 -8.81
CA LEU A 103 -8.40 -13.31 -8.64
C LEU A 103 -9.16 -12.09 -9.16
N ALA A 104 -8.68 -10.88 -8.83
CA ALA A 104 -9.33 -9.62 -9.18
C ALA A 104 -9.32 -9.34 -10.69
N ILE A 105 -8.33 -9.82 -11.43
CA ILE A 105 -8.28 -9.72 -12.90
C ILE A 105 -8.88 -10.97 -13.57
N GLY A 106 -8.60 -12.15 -13.02
CA GLY A 106 -9.02 -13.43 -13.56
C GLY A 106 -10.54 -13.61 -13.58
N ILE A 107 -11.23 -13.25 -12.48
CA ILE A 107 -12.70 -13.36 -12.41
C ILE A 107 -13.38 -12.48 -13.47
N PRO A 108 -13.07 -11.17 -13.60
CA PRO A 108 -13.61 -10.34 -14.67
C PRO A 108 -13.31 -10.88 -16.08
N LEU A 109 -12.09 -11.35 -16.34
CA LEU A 109 -11.72 -11.90 -17.65
C LEU A 109 -12.59 -13.11 -18.01
N ILE A 110 -12.80 -14.03 -17.05
CA ILE A 110 -13.69 -15.18 -17.22
C ILE A 110 -15.10 -14.71 -17.58
N ILE A 111 -15.67 -13.78 -16.81
CA ILE A 111 -17.03 -13.26 -17.02
C ILE A 111 -17.17 -12.62 -18.41
N THR A 112 -16.20 -11.80 -18.83
CA THR A 112 -16.20 -11.19 -20.17
C THR A 112 -16.04 -12.22 -21.29
N SER A 113 -15.24 -13.29 -21.07
CA SER A 113 -15.03 -14.34 -22.07
C SER A 113 -16.31 -15.13 -22.35
N TYR A 114 -17.16 -15.31 -21.32
CA TYR A 114 -18.47 -15.95 -21.46
C TYR A 114 -19.57 -14.99 -21.94
N LYS A 115 -19.23 -13.73 -22.32
CA LYS A 115 -20.18 -12.69 -22.74
C LYS A 115 -21.34 -12.48 -21.75
N LEU A 116 -21.07 -12.68 -20.47
CA LEU A 116 -22.06 -12.43 -19.41
C LEU A 116 -22.22 -10.91 -19.15
N VAL A 117 -21.26 -10.11 -19.60
CA VAL A 117 -21.23 -8.65 -19.49
C VAL A 117 -20.67 -8.09 -20.80
N ASP A 118 -21.42 -7.21 -21.47
CA ASP A 118 -21.04 -6.60 -22.75
C ASP A 118 -20.14 -5.36 -22.62
N THR A 119 -19.93 -4.87 -21.40
CA THR A 119 -19.13 -3.66 -21.15
C THR A 119 -17.66 -3.99 -20.88
N SER A 120 -16.76 -3.19 -21.47
CA SER A 120 -15.33 -3.27 -21.17
C SER A 120 -15.07 -2.82 -19.73
N ILE A 121 -14.65 -3.76 -18.89
CA ILE A 121 -14.37 -3.56 -17.45
C ILE A 121 -12.97 -2.94 -17.25
N PHE A 122 -12.11 -3.00 -18.27
CA PHE A 122 -10.72 -2.55 -18.21
C PHE A 122 -10.57 -1.13 -18.76
N ASN A 123 -10.85 -0.13 -17.90
CA ASN A 123 -10.52 1.28 -18.17
C ASN A 123 -9.46 1.80 -17.18
N ILE A 124 -8.87 2.97 -17.47
CA ILE A 124 -7.80 3.55 -16.64
C ILE A 124 -8.23 3.80 -15.19
N ASN A 125 -9.51 4.12 -14.96
CA ASN A 125 -10.06 4.34 -13.62
C ASN A 125 -10.19 3.01 -12.86
N ALA A 126 -10.61 1.93 -13.53
CA ALA A 126 -10.69 0.59 -12.96
C ALA A 126 -9.31 0.06 -12.57
N PHE A 127 -8.29 0.28 -13.42
CA PHE A 127 -6.90 -0.03 -13.06
C PHE A 127 -6.39 0.84 -11.90
N GLY A 128 -6.76 2.12 -11.86
CA GLY A 128 -6.46 3.00 -10.75
C GLY A 128 -7.06 2.49 -9.43
N ILE A 129 -8.35 2.12 -9.43
CA ILE A 129 -9.04 1.55 -8.27
C ILE A 129 -8.40 0.23 -7.85
N LEU A 130 -8.09 -0.65 -8.80
CA LEU A 130 -7.41 -1.92 -8.52
C LEU A 130 -6.04 -1.68 -7.87
N GLY A 131 -5.26 -0.71 -8.37
CA GLY A 131 -3.98 -0.33 -7.79
C GLY A 131 -4.10 0.15 -6.34
N VAL A 132 -5.09 0.98 -6.04
CA VAL A 132 -5.39 1.45 -4.67
C VAL A 132 -5.68 0.26 -3.74
N VAL A 133 -6.61 -0.61 -4.13
CA VAL A 133 -7.00 -1.75 -3.31
C VAL A 133 -5.81 -2.69 -3.11
N THR A 134 -5.01 -2.91 -4.15
CA THR A 134 -3.79 -3.72 -4.09
C THR A 134 -2.79 -3.18 -3.05
N LEU A 135 -2.56 -1.86 -3.02
CA LEU A 135 -1.67 -1.23 -2.02
C LEU A 135 -2.18 -1.42 -0.59
N ILE A 136 -3.50 -1.27 -0.38
CA ILE A 136 -4.13 -1.50 0.92
C ILE A 136 -3.95 -2.97 1.35
N VAL A 137 -4.26 -3.92 0.46
CA VAL A 137 -4.11 -5.35 0.71
C VAL A 137 -2.67 -5.71 1.04
N GLN A 138 -1.70 -5.15 0.32
CA GLN A 138 -0.28 -5.39 0.53
C GLN A 138 0.17 -4.92 1.92
N GLU A 139 -0.11 -3.67 2.30
CA GLU A 139 0.33 -3.11 3.59
C GLU A 139 -0.35 -3.80 4.79
N TRP A 140 -1.64 -4.13 4.67
CA TRP A 140 -2.35 -4.82 5.76
C TRP A 140 -1.97 -6.28 5.89
N SER A 141 -1.74 -6.99 4.79
CA SER A 141 -1.22 -8.38 4.84
C SER A 141 0.18 -8.42 5.45
N PHE A 142 1.02 -7.43 5.14
CA PHE A 142 2.33 -7.27 5.77
C PHE A 142 2.20 -7.05 7.29
N TYR A 143 1.40 -6.05 7.70
CA TYR A 143 1.24 -5.72 9.11
C TYR A 143 0.66 -6.88 9.93
N TYR A 144 -0.33 -7.58 9.38
CA TYR A 144 -0.95 -8.73 10.03
C TYR A 144 0.05 -9.86 10.24
N GLU A 145 0.79 -10.25 9.18
CA GLU A 145 1.75 -11.35 9.29
C GLU A 145 2.92 -10.97 10.20
N TYR A 146 3.43 -9.74 10.13
CA TYR A 146 4.45 -9.26 11.06
C TYR A 146 3.94 -9.34 12.51
N SER A 147 2.73 -8.86 12.78
CA SER A 147 2.12 -8.92 14.13
C SER A 147 1.87 -10.33 14.62
N ARG A 148 1.76 -11.32 13.72
CA ARG A 148 1.65 -12.74 14.07
C ARG A 148 3.01 -13.33 14.48
N LEU A 149 4.08 -12.96 13.78
CA LEU A 149 5.45 -13.45 14.00
C LEU A 149 6.17 -12.75 15.17
N ASP A 150 5.73 -11.54 15.52
CA ASP A 150 6.21 -10.73 16.65
C ASP A 150 5.57 -11.12 18.00
N LYS A 151 4.71 -12.15 18.03
CA LYS A 151 4.23 -12.77 19.27
C LYS A 151 5.34 -13.61 19.91
#